data_AF-A0A1A9NKD5-F1
#
_entry.id   AF-A0A1A9NKD5-F1
#
_cell.length_a   1.000
_cell.length_b   1.000
_cell.length_c   1.000
_cell.angle_alpha   90.00
_cell.angle_beta   90.00
_cell.angle_gamma   90.00
#
_symmetry.space_group_name_H-M   'P 1'
#
loop_
_entity.id
_entity.type
_entity.pdbx_description
1 polymer ?
#
loop_
_entity_poly.entity_id
_entity_poly.type
_entity_poly.pdbx_seq_one_letter_code
_entity_poly.pdbx_strand_id
1 'polypeptide(L)'
;MQKIQLTFIAALLALGLTACGKNNGTDSTAGDSAKAQSGSDAKMVEFVTTQDGKPLEINAAQFDTPAAKEFMTTGKNPYVGNEEASQKGKKLFQLYSCTQCHGGDAQGQTGPSLHGPDYKYAKDATNKGMFETIWHGTNGGMGAKGKGLMDPTDPNNGLSVDEALKIIAWIRTHGTTTGNE
;
A
#
# COMPACT_ATOMS: atom_id res chain seq x y z
N MET A 1 0.96 31.04 44.43
CA MET A 1 2.19 31.20 45.22
C MET A 1 2.22 30.12 46.31
N GLN A 2 2.98 29.04 46.12
CA GLN A 2 3.63 28.31 47.22
C GLN A 2 4.75 27.44 46.62
N LYS A 3 5.97 27.74 47.03
CA LYS A 3 7.24 27.07 46.68
C LYS A 3 7.46 25.92 47.67
N ILE A 4 8.05 24.80 47.25
CA ILE A 4 8.85 23.84 48.07
C ILE A 4 9.56 22.95 47.03
N GLN A 5 10.81 23.28 46.65
CA GLN A 5 12.11 22.84 47.19
C GLN A 5 12.63 21.55 46.51
N LEU A 6 13.66 21.75 45.68
CA LEU A 6 14.51 20.71 45.11
C LEU A 6 15.34 20.04 46.21
N THR A 7 15.62 18.74 46.05
CA THR A 7 16.81 18.13 46.65
C THR A 7 17.47 17.22 45.62
N PHE A 8 18.64 17.67 45.16
CA PHE A 8 19.61 16.91 44.39
C PHE A 8 20.26 15.86 45.30
N ILE A 9 20.37 14.61 44.85
CA ILE A 9 21.44 13.72 45.29
C ILE A 9 22.06 13.07 44.04
N ALA A 10 23.25 13.55 43.71
CA ALA A 10 24.19 12.89 42.83
C ALA A 10 25.10 12.00 43.68
N ALA A 11 25.35 10.77 43.24
CA ALA A 11 26.52 10.00 43.65
C ALA A 11 26.92 9.05 42.52
N LEU A 12 28.02 9.42 41.83
CA LEU A 12 28.83 8.54 41.02
C LEU A 12 29.43 7.42 41.90
N LEU A 13 29.68 6.24 41.32
CA LEU A 13 31.00 5.62 41.40
C LEU A 13 31.20 4.63 40.24
N ALA A 14 32.34 4.79 39.57
CA ALA A 14 32.84 4.00 38.44
C ALA A 14 33.85 2.94 38.89
N LEU A 15 34.18 2.00 37.97
CA LEU A 15 35.45 1.27 37.73
C LEU A 15 35.09 -0.09 37.07
N GLY A 16 35.39 -0.35 35.79
CA GLY A 16 36.70 -0.76 35.22
C GLY A 16 36.78 -2.31 35.22
N LEU A 17 37.28 -3.10 34.26
CA LEU A 17 38.24 -3.01 33.15
C LEU A 17 37.89 -4.14 32.12
N THR A 18 37.95 -3.89 30.81
CA THR A 18 39.01 -4.31 29.86
C THR A 18 39.20 -5.81 29.63
N ALA A 19 38.89 -6.26 28.41
CA ALA A 19 39.64 -7.33 27.74
C ALA A 19 39.75 -7.00 26.23
N CYS A 20 40.97 -6.68 25.80
CA CYS A 20 41.37 -6.62 24.40
C CYS A 20 41.90 -8.00 23.98
N GLY A 21 41.42 -8.51 22.84
CA GLY A 21 42.09 -9.53 22.03
C GLY A 21 42.28 -8.96 20.63
N LYS A 22 43.53 -8.93 20.15
CA LYS A 22 44.00 -8.17 19.00
C LYS A 22 44.81 -9.10 18.08
N ASN A 23 44.86 -8.75 16.79
CA ASN A 23 45.81 -9.13 15.72
C ASN A 23 45.36 -10.26 14.77
N ASN A 24 45.51 -10.20 13.44
CA ASN A 24 46.33 -9.32 12.58
C ASN A 24 45.94 -9.45 11.08
N GLY A 25 46.11 -8.34 10.35
CA GLY A 25 46.47 -8.28 8.91
C GLY A 25 45.37 -8.54 7.88
N THR A 26 45.31 -7.90 6.72
CA THR A 26 46.08 -6.81 6.10
C THR A 26 45.31 -6.41 4.84
N ASP A 27 45.37 -5.13 4.51
CA ASP A 27 45.23 -4.50 3.18
C ASP A 27 43.94 -4.61 2.33
N SER A 28 43.50 -3.40 1.98
CA SER A 28 43.02 -2.95 0.67
C SER A 28 41.74 -3.65 0.15
N THR A 29 40.63 -2.95 -0.03
CA THR A 29 40.46 -1.98 -1.12
C THR A 29 39.01 -1.50 -1.09
N ALA A 30 38.81 -0.28 -1.58
CA ALA A 30 37.67 0.20 -2.36
C ALA A 30 36.24 -0.06 -1.85
N GLY A 31 35.49 1.03 -1.75
CA GLY A 31 34.11 1.01 -1.32
C GLY A 31 33.18 0.23 -2.24
N ASP A 32 32.04 -0.13 -1.67
CA ASP A 32 30.79 -0.02 -2.38
C ASP A 32 29.75 0.50 -1.38
N SER A 33 29.52 1.81 -1.45
CA SER A 33 28.24 2.38 -1.05
C SER A 33 27.20 1.60 -1.84
N ALA A 34 26.41 0.78 -1.16
CA ALA A 34 25.33 0.00 -1.77
C ALA A 34 24.48 0.94 -2.63
N LYS A 35 24.77 0.92 -3.93
CA LYS A 35 24.19 1.80 -4.92
C LYS A 35 22.77 1.30 -5.09
N ALA A 36 21.81 2.18 -4.78
CA ALA A 36 20.43 2.00 -5.19
C ALA A 36 20.43 1.64 -6.69
N GLN A 37 20.11 0.39 -6.97
CA GLN A 37 20.04 -0.10 -8.32
C GLN A 37 18.72 0.40 -8.92
N SER A 38 18.83 1.53 -9.61
CA SER A 38 17.87 2.00 -10.60
C SER A 38 17.74 0.92 -11.68
N GLY A 39 16.73 0.06 -11.55
CA GLY A 39 16.33 -0.92 -12.54
C GLY A 39 14.93 -0.62 -13.05
N SER A 40 14.81 0.41 -13.90
CA SER A 40 13.58 0.71 -14.64
C SER A 40 13.58 -0.04 -15.97
N ASP A 41 13.46 -1.36 -15.97
CA ASP A 41 13.19 -2.16 -17.17
C ASP A 41 12.32 -3.40 -16.89
N ALA A 42 11.70 -3.49 -15.70
CA ALA A 42 10.71 -4.51 -15.44
C ALA A 42 9.42 -4.15 -16.20
N LYS A 43 9.05 -4.98 -17.18
CA LYS A 43 7.84 -4.79 -18.00
C LYS A 43 6.60 -4.76 -17.10
N MET A 44 5.86 -3.66 -17.15
CA MET A 44 4.58 -3.50 -16.45
C MET A 44 3.59 -4.57 -16.93
N VAL A 45 2.83 -5.15 -16.01
CA VAL A 45 1.70 -6.02 -16.38
C VAL A 45 0.64 -5.20 -17.10
N GLU A 46 -0.05 -5.79 -18.07
CA GLU A 46 -1.08 -5.07 -18.81
C GLU A 46 -2.30 -4.80 -17.93
N PHE A 47 -2.58 -3.53 -17.63
CA PHE A 47 -3.80 -3.13 -16.94
C PHE A 47 -4.92 -2.84 -17.94
N VAL A 48 -6.15 -3.22 -17.61
CA VAL A 48 -7.32 -3.01 -18.47
C VAL A 48 -8.51 -2.41 -17.72
N THR A 49 -9.29 -1.59 -18.39
CA THR A 49 -10.54 -1.01 -17.89
C THR A 49 -11.56 -2.11 -17.57
N THR A 50 -12.34 -1.93 -16.50
CA THR A 50 -13.38 -2.90 -16.13
C THR A 50 -14.62 -2.80 -17.02
N GLN A 51 -14.83 -1.64 -17.66
CA GLN A 51 -15.99 -1.39 -18.53
C GLN A 51 -15.95 -2.19 -19.84
N ASP A 52 -14.80 -2.24 -20.49
CA ASP A 52 -14.67 -2.77 -21.86
C ASP A 52 -13.35 -3.52 -22.13
N GLY A 53 -12.50 -3.70 -21.11
CA GLY A 53 -11.25 -4.45 -21.25
C GLY A 53 -10.19 -3.77 -22.11
N LYS A 54 -10.35 -2.48 -22.41
CA LYS A 54 -9.33 -1.70 -23.13
C LYS A 54 -8.12 -1.43 -22.24
N PRO A 55 -6.94 -1.16 -22.82
CA PRO A 55 -5.78 -0.75 -22.05
C PRO A 55 -6.11 0.41 -21.11
N LEU A 56 -5.73 0.24 -19.85
CA LEU A 56 -5.82 1.28 -18.84
C LEU A 56 -4.54 2.12 -18.87
N GLU A 57 -4.66 3.37 -19.30
CA GLU A 57 -3.55 4.32 -19.32
C GLU A 57 -3.23 4.77 -17.89
N ILE A 58 -2.16 4.21 -17.31
CA ILE A 58 -1.63 4.60 -16.01
C ILE A 58 -0.12 4.87 -16.13
N ASN A 59 0.32 6.02 -15.65
CA ASN A 59 1.72 6.39 -15.78
C ASN A 59 2.57 5.57 -14.79
N ALA A 60 3.65 4.95 -15.26
CA ALA A 60 4.60 4.21 -14.41
C ALA A 60 5.12 5.05 -13.21
N ALA A 61 5.20 6.37 -13.36
CA ALA A 61 5.58 7.30 -12.28
C ALA A 61 4.58 7.34 -11.11
N GLN A 62 3.33 6.89 -11.31
CA GLN A 62 2.34 6.76 -10.23
C GLN A 62 2.60 5.55 -9.33
N PHE A 63 3.50 4.65 -9.73
CA PHE A 63 3.98 3.53 -8.91
C PHE A 63 5.27 3.92 -8.19
N ASP A 64 5.15 4.86 -7.26
CA ASP A 64 6.28 5.54 -6.62
C ASP A 64 6.81 4.82 -5.35
N THR A 65 5.99 3.97 -4.71
CA THR A 65 6.41 3.17 -3.55
C THR A 65 6.97 1.79 -3.95
N PRO A 66 7.77 1.13 -3.07
CA PRO A 66 8.23 -0.24 -3.33
C PRO A 66 7.08 -1.22 -3.58
N ALA A 67 6.01 -1.13 -2.78
CA ALA A 67 4.82 -1.96 -2.92
C ALA A 67 4.10 -1.71 -4.26
N ALA A 68 3.98 -0.45 -4.66
CA ALA A 68 3.39 -0.09 -5.95
C ALA A 68 4.25 -0.63 -7.12
N LYS A 69 5.57 -0.55 -7.04
CA LYS A 69 6.47 -1.09 -8.08
C LYS A 69 6.41 -2.61 -8.20
N GLU A 70 6.31 -3.32 -7.07
CA GLU A 70 6.07 -4.76 -7.07
C GLU A 70 4.73 -5.09 -7.73
N PHE A 71 3.67 -4.39 -7.34
CA PHE A 71 2.35 -4.57 -7.93
C PHE A 71 2.32 -4.25 -9.44
N MET A 72 3.02 -3.21 -9.88
CA MET A 72 3.15 -2.81 -11.28
C MET A 72 3.69 -3.94 -12.17
N THR A 73 4.56 -4.77 -11.62
CA THR A 73 5.31 -5.79 -12.38
C THR A 73 4.78 -7.21 -12.17
N THR A 74 4.00 -7.44 -11.11
CA THR A 74 3.49 -8.77 -10.75
C THR A 74 1.97 -8.87 -10.72
N GLY A 75 1.26 -7.74 -10.58
CA GLY A 75 -0.16 -7.71 -10.25
C GLY A 75 -0.50 -8.18 -8.83
N LYS A 76 0.51 -8.54 -8.02
CA LYS A 76 0.36 -9.02 -6.65
C LYS A 76 0.47 -7.86 -5.67
N ASN A 77 -0.36 -7.90 -4.63
CA ASN A 77 -0.40 -6.89 -3.60
C ASN A 77 0.39 -7.36 -2.36
N PRO A 78 1.55 -6.77 -2.05
CA PRO A 78 2.37 -7.20 -0.91
C PRO A 78 1.77 -6.80 0.44
N TYR A 79 0.70 -6.00 0.47
CA TYR A 79 0.00 -5.65 1.70
C TYR A 79 -1.02 -6.69 2.16
N VAL A 80 -1.32 -7.73 1.37
CA VAL A 80 -2.25 -8.79 1.79
C VAL A 80 -1.67 -9.52 3.01
N GLY A 81 -2.45 -9.55 4.10
CA GLY A 81 -2.02 -10.10 5.39
C GLY A 81 -1.20 -9.13 6.27
N ASN A 82 -0.93 -7.91 5.81
CA ASN A 82 -0.28 -6.88 6.61
C ASN A 82 -1.31 -6.07 7.43
N GLU A 83 -1.33 -6.26 8.74
CA GLU A 83 -2.33 -5.64 9.63
C GLU A 83 -2.26 -4.10 9.62
N GLU A 84 -1.06 -3.51 9.66
CA GLU A 84 -0.92 -2.04 9.68
C GLU A 84 -1.42 -1.42 8.36
N ALA A 85 -1.08 -2.04 7.23
CA ALA A 85 -1.55 -1.63 5.92
C ALA A 85 -3.07 -1.76 5.80
N SER A 86 -3.64 -2.86 6.29
CA SER A 86 -5.09 -3.08 6.32
C SER A 86 -5.82 -2.05 7.19
N GLN A 87 -5.29 -1.69 8.36
CA GLN A 87 -5.89 -0.64 9.19
C GLN A 87 -5.86 0.74 8.53
N LYS A 88 -4.80 1.04 7.76
CA LYS A 88 -4.75 2.25 6.91
C LYS A 88 -5.77 2.14 5.77
N GLY A 89 -5.87 0.98 5.14
CA GLY A 89 -6.85 0.66 4.10
C GLY A 89 -8.29 0.90 4.54
N LYS A 90 -8.66 0.44 5.74
CA LYS A 90 -9.99 0.69 6.33
C LYS A 90 -10.31 2.17 6.44
N LYS A 91 -9.36 2.98 6.92
CA LYS A 91 -9.53 4.44 7.04
C LYS A 91 -9.71 5.10 5.67
N LEU A 92 -8.91 4.67 4.68
CA LEU A 92 -9.02 5.17 3.30
C LEU A 92 -10.35 4.77 2.66
N PHE A 93 -10.83 3.55 2.88
CA PHE A 93 -12.13 3.09 2.40
C PHE A 93 -13.29 3.96 2.92
N GLN A 94 -13.20 4.39 4.18
CA GLN A 94 -14.13 5.37 4.76
C GLN A 94 -13.96 6.76 4.16
N LEU A 95 -12.73 7.25 4.05
CA LEU A 95 -12.41 8.58 3.56
C LEU A 95 -12.85 8.82 2.10
N TYR A 96 -12.72 7.80 1.25
CA TYR A 96 -13.09 7.86 -0.16
C TYR A 96 -14.56 7.47 -0.42
N SER A 97 -15.38 7.47 0.64
CA SER A 97 -16.82 7.21 0.64
C SER A 97 -17.22 5.85 0.08
N CYS A 98 -16.33 4.86 0.13
CA CYS A 98 -16.63 3.50 -0.34
C CYS A 98 -17.73 2.86 0.53
N THR A 99 -17.77 3.19 1.82
CA THR A 99 -18.77 2.72 2.78
C THR A 99 -20.20 3.11 2.42
N GLN A 100 -20.39 4.22 1.70
CA GLN A 100 -21.72 4.71 1.35
C GLN A 100 -22.45 3.81 0.35
N CYS A 101 -21.70 3.01 -0.41
CA CYS A 101 -22.26 2.06 -1.37
C CYS A 101 -21.99 0.61 -0.95
N HIS A 102 -20.82 0.31 -0.39
CA HIS A 102 -20.40 -1.06 -0.08
C HIS A 102 -20.54 -1.43 1.39
N GLY A 103 -21.12 -0.56 2.23
CA GLY A 103 -21.27 -0.81 3.66
C GLY A 103 -19.99 -0.58 4.47
N GLY A 104 -20.13 -0.45 5.79
CA GLY A 104 -19.03 -0.11 6.71
C GLY A 104 -17.88 -1.12 6.75
N ASP A 105 -18.18 -2.39 6.51
CA ASP A 105 -17.24 -3.52 6.48
C ASP A 105 -17.17 -4.15 5.08
N ALA A 106 -17.47 -3.37 4.03
CA ALA A 106 -17.48 -3.82 2.62
C ALA A 106 -18.45 -4.97 2.30
N GLN A 107 -19.44 -5.22 3.17
CA GLN A 107 -20.42 -6.30 3.09
C GLN A 107 -21.53 -6.09 2.03
N GLY A 108 -21.53 -4.94 1.38
CA GLY A 108 -22.57 -4.52 0.44
C GLY A 108 -23.66 -3.67 1.09
N GLN A 109 -24.22 -2.76 0.31
CA GLN A 109 -25.38 -1.95 0.66
C GLN A 109 -26.14 -1.60 -0.63
N THR A 110 -25.87 -0.43 -1.20
CA THR A 110 -26.39 -0.04 -2.52
C THR A 110 -25.58 -0.70 -3.63
N GLY A 111 -24.26 -0.78 -3.44
CA GLY A 111 -23.33 -1.57 -4.25
C GLY A 111 -23.20 -3.00 -3.71
N PRO A 112 -22.61 -3.91 -4.51
CA PRO A 112 -22.43 -5.31 -4.13
C PRO A 112 -21.49 -5.46 -2.93
N SER A 113 -21.56 -6.61 -2.26
CA SER A 113 -20.49 -7.04 -1.35
C SER A 113 -19.16 -7.11 -2.08
N LEU A 114 -18.09 -6.73 -1.39
CA LEU A 114 -16.71 -6.89 -1.85
C LEU A 114 -16.03 -8.08 -1.16
N HIS A 115 -16.77 -8.87 -0.39
CA HIS A 115 -16.26 -10.11 0.19
C HIS A 115 -16.16 -11.18 -0.90
N GLY A 116 -15.04 -11.88 -0.92
CA GLY A 116 -14.86 -13.02 -1.82
C GLY A 116 -15.58 -14.28 -1.33
N PRO A 117 -15.67 -15.32 -2.18
CA PRO A 117 -15.06 -15.42 -3.51
C PRO A 117 -15.93 -14.91 -4.67
N ASP A 118 -17.22 -14.67 -4.43
CA ASP A 118 -18.20 -14.37 -5.48
C ASP A 118 -18.29 -12.87 -5.76
N TYR A 119 -17.40 -12.38 -6.62
CA TYR A 119 -17.35 -10.97 -7.01
C TYR A 119 -18.29 -10.63 -8.16
N LYS A 120 -18.80 -9.39 -8.18
CA LYS A 120 -19.63 -8.87 -9.29
C LYS A 120 -18.88 -8.91 -10.63
N TYR A 121 -17.60 -8.56 -10.64
CA TYR A 121 -16.71 -8.73 -11.77
C TYR A 121 -15.71 -9.83 -11.43
N ALA A 122 -15.71 -10.93 -12.18
CA ALA A 122 -14.87 -12.10 -11.86
C ALA A 122 -13.37 -11.77 -11.72
N LYS A 123 -12.88 -10.77 -12.48
CA LYS A 123 -11.50 -10.28 -12.39
C LYS A 123 -11.12 -9.75 -11.00
N ASP A 124 -12.10 -9.26 -10.21
CA ASP A 124 -11.87 -8.72 -8.87
C ASP A 124 -11.46 -9.81 -7.85
N ALA A 125 -11.52 -11.09 -8.24
CA ALA A 125 -10.87 -12.18 -7.51
C ALA A 125 -9.35 -11.98 -7.43
N THR A 126 -8.74 -11.26 -8.37
CA THR A 126 -7.30 -10.90 -8.34
C THR A 126 -7.09 -9.47 -7.82
N ASN A 127 -5.93 -9.20 -7.22
CA ASN A 127 -5.58 -7.85 -6.77
C ASN A 127 -5.43 -6.88 -7.95
N LYS A 128 -4.88 -7.35 -9.08
CA LYS A 128 -4.86 -6.60 -10.35
C LYS A 128 -6.26 -6.18 -10.80
N GLY A 129 -7.21 -7.12 -10.85
CA GLY A 129 -8.56 -6.83 -11.33
C GLY A 129 -9.32 -5.87 -10.43
N MET A 130 -9.22 -6.07 -9.11
CA MET A 130 -9.86 -5.15 -8.15
C MET A 130 -9.25 -3.74 -8.21
N PHE A 131 -7.93 -3.64 -8.39
CA PHE A 131 -7.27 -2.36 -8.63
C PHE A 131 -7.80 -1.66 -9.87
N GLU A 132 -7.90 -2.36 -11.01
CA GLU A 132 -8.44 -1.80 -12.25
C GLU A 132 -9.86 -1.24 -12.07
N THR A 133 -10.71 -1.99 -11.36
CA THR A 133 -12.07 -1.60 -11.02
C THR A 133 -12.11 -0.36 -10.12
N ILE A 134 -11.28 -0.30 -9.07
CA ILE A 134 -11.18 0.87 -8.19
C ILE A 134 -10.64 2.08 -8.95
N TRP A 135 -9.59 1.87 -9.75
CA TRP A 135 -8.85 2.94 -10.40
C TRP A 135 -9.71 3.67 -11.43
N HIS A 136 -10.34 2.92 -12.34
CA HIS A 136 -11.07 3.46 -13.48
C HIS A 136 -12.60 3.45 -13.32
N GLY A 137 -13.11 2.85 -12.24
CA GLY A 137 -14.54 2.74 -12.00
C GLY A 137 -15.22 1.72 -12.92
N THR A 138 -16.55 1.79 -13.00
CA THR A 138 -17.39 0.83 -13.73
C THR A 138 -18.60 1.50 -14.39
N ASN A 139 -19.32 0.77 -15.23
CA ASN A 139 -20.63 1.18 -15.76
C ASN A 139 -21.78 1.01 -14.75
N GLY A 140 -21.50 0.47 -13.55
CA GLY A 140 -22.48 0.19 -12.51
C GLY A 140 -22.68 1.32 -11.49
N GLY A 141 -22.26 2.54 -11.81
CA GLY A 141 -22.38 3.72 -10.93
C GLY A 141 -21.22 3.93 -9.95
N MET A 142 -20.22 3.04 -9.93
CA MET A 142 -18.96 3.30 -9.21
C MET A 142 -18.03 4.14 -10.10
N GLY A 143 -17.92 5.44 -9.80
CA GLY A 143 -16.95 6.32 -10.46
C GLY A 143 -15.51 5.94 -10.16
N ALA A 144 -14.59 6.40 -11.00
CA ALA A 144 -13.15 6.23 -10.82
C ALA A 144 -12.68 6.79 -9.47
N LYS A 145 -11.73 6.10 -8.84
CA LYS A 145 -11.08 6.57 -7.60
C LYS A 145 -9.59 6.82 -7.79
N GLY A 146 -8.99 6.44 -8.90
CA GLY A 146 -7.56 6.66 -9.17
C GLY A 146 -7.21 8.14 -9.28
N LYS A 147 -6.00 8.49 -8.83
CA LYS A 147 -5.46 9.85 -8.94
C LYS A 147 -5.42 10.31 -10.39
N GLY A 148 -6.02 11.46 -10.65
CA GLY A 148 -6.16 12.05 -11.99
C GLY A 148 -7.39 11.59 -12.77
N LEU A 149 -8.15 10.63 -12.24
CA LEU A 149 -9.40 10.15 -12.85
C LEU A 149 -10.63 10.42 -11.97
N MET A 150 -10.44 10.53 -10.65
CA MET A 150 -11.55 10.71 -9.70
C MET A 150 -12.25 12.05 -9.83
N ASP A 151 -11.50 13.11 -10.11
CA ASP A 151 -12.00 14.48 -10.22
C ASP A 151 -11.53 15.09 -11.54
N PRO A 152 -12.45 15.40 -12.48
CA PRO A 152 -12.07 15.98 -13.76
C PRO A 152 -11.55 17.42 -13.64
N THR A 153 -11.69 18.05 -12.48
CA THR A 153 -11.28 19.44 -12.23
C THR A 153 -9.92 19.55 -11.53
N ASP A 154 -9.42 18.47 -10.92
CA ASP A 154 -8.11 18.42 -10.28
C ASP A 154 -7.37 17.11 -10.57
N PRO A 155 -6.32 17.13 -11.42
CA PRO A 155 -5.55 15.94 -11.75
C PRO A 155 -4.76 15.36 -10.57
N ASN A 156 -4.64 16.09 -9.45
CA ASN A 156 -3.96 15.62 -8.25
C ASN A 156 -4.90 14.90 -7.27
N ASN A 157 -6.22 15.00 -7.46
CA ASN A 157 -7.20 14.38 -6.60
C ASN A 157 -7.40 12.90 -6.98
N GLY A 158 -7.76 12.07 -6.00
CA GLY A 158 -7.91 10.62 -6.12
C GLY A 158 -6.90 9.82 -5.28
N LEU A 159 -7.06 8.50 -5.29
CA LEU A 159 -6.18 7.53 -4.64
C LEU A 159 -4.86 7.41 -5.39
N SER A 160 -3.75 7.48 -4.66
CA SER A 160 -2.49 6.92 -5.14
C SER A 160 -2.58 5.40 -5.30
N VAL A 161 -1.65 4.80 -6.06
CA VAL A 161 -1.58 3.34 -6.20
C VAL A 161 -1.40 2.68 -4.84
N ASP A 162 -0.51 3.21 -4.02
CA ASP A 162 -0.20 2.68 -2.69
C ASP A 162 -1.41 2.69 -1.74
N GLU A 163 -2.24 3.73 -1.79
CA GLU A 163 -3.50 3.81 -1.04
C GLU A 163 -4.54 2.82 -1.53
N ALA A 164 -4.70 2.69 -2.85
CA ALA A 164 -5.60 1.69 -3.44
C ALA A 164 -5.21 0.27 -3.02
N LEU A 165 -3.91 -0.06 -3.01
CA LEU A 165 -3.42 -1.37 -2.56
C LEU A 165 -3.71 -1.63 -1.08
N LYS A 166 -3.62 -0.63 -0.21
CA LYS A 166 -3.99 -0.76 1.21
C LYS A 166 -5.49 -1.01 1.38
N ILE A 167 -6.34 -0.32 0.61
CA ILE A 167 -7.78 -0.58 0.59
C ILE A 167 -8.05 -2.03 0.19
N ILE A 168 -7.43 -2.49 -0.90
CA ILE A 168 -7.60 -3.87 -1.39
C ILE A 168 -7.15 -4.87 -0.32
N ALA A 169 -6.01 -4.64 0.32
CA ALA A 169 -5.51 -5.50 1.39
C ALA A 169 -6.52 -5.64 2.55
N TRP A 170 -7.15 -4.52 2.95
CA TRP A 170 -8.21 -4.55 3.94
C TRP A 170 -9.45 -5.32 3.46
N ILE A 171 -9.90 -5.12 2.22
CA ILE A 171 -11.03 -5.87 1.64
C ILE A 171 -10.77 -7.38 1.69
N ARG A 172 -9.53 -7.82 1.39
CA ARG A 172 -9.15 -9.24 1.44
C ARG A 172 -9.23 -9.85 2.85
N THR A 173 -9.28 -9.06 3.92
CA THR A 173 -9.46 -9.58 5.30
C THR A 173 -10.85 -10.17 5.55
N HIS A 174 -11.83 -9.85 4.70
CA HIS A 174 -13.22 -10.26 4.88
C HIS A 174 -13.60 -11.55 4.13
N GLY A 175 -12.66 -12.20 3.45
CA GLY A 175 -12.92 -13.43 2.71
C GLY A 175 -11.71 -14.38 2.72
N THR A 176 -11.81 -15.47 1.96
CA THR A 176 -10.73 -16.47 1.85
C THR A 176 -9.82 -16.24 0.64
N THR A 177 -10.21 -15.36 -0.28
CA THR A 177 -9.45 -15.03 -1.49
C THR A 177 -8.33 -14.03 -1.15
N THR A 178 -7.08 -14.37 -1.44
CA THR A 178 -5.96 -13.42 -1.25
C THR A 178 -5.79 -12.51 -2.47
N GLY A 179 -6.15 -13.01 -3.65
CA GLY A 179 -6.00 -12.34 -4.94
C GLY A 179 -4.55 -12.27 -5.43
N ASN A 180 -3.65 -13.01 -4.80
CA ASN A 180 -2.23 -13.15 -5.13
C ASN A 180 -1.88 -14.51 -5.75
N GLU A 181 -2.87 -15.40 -5.91
CA GLU A 181 -2.75 -16.70 -6.57
C GLU A 181 -2.29 -16.53 -8.03
#